data_AF-A0A7C3QNN7-F1
#
_entry.id   AF-A0A7C3QNN7-F1
#
_cell.length_a   1.000
_cell.length_b   1.000
_cell.length_c   1.000
_cell.angle_alpha   90.00
_cell.angle_beta   90.00
_cell.angle_gamma   90.00
#
_symmetry.space_group_name_H-M   'P 1'
#
loop_
_entity.id
_entity.type
_entity.pdbx_description
1 polymer ?
#
loop_
_entity_poly.entity_id
_entity_poly.type
_entity_poly.pdbx_seq_one_letter_code
_entity_poly.pdbx_strand_id
1 'polypeptide(L)'
;MMKEKAVVAMSGGVDSSVAAALLKQQGYDVIGMMLRLWSEPGKEESNRCCTPDSMAQARRVAAKLDIPFYVIDARDVFRDTVVQYFLDGYARGETPNPCLMCNRQIRWTFLLGHALALGAEYMATGHYVRIRREEDGRARLLRAVDHSKDQSYVLHVLDQEKLKHALFPVGEYPKPEVRAIAESFGLPTASRKDSQDLCFLAGDDYRNFLQRNAIEMFKPGEIVTRDGKVIGRHNGLVNYTIGQRKGLNIQSAVPLYVITKEAAGNMLVVGTQEELGFPELMARDVNWQSGHVPDRAIRA
;
A
#
# COMPACT_ATOMS: atom_id res chain seq x y z
N MET A 1 20.85 5.32 -30.89
CA MET A 1 20.83 5.65 -29.45
C MET A 1 20.58 4.37 -28.68
N MET A 2 21.27 4.15 -27.55
CA MET A 2 20.91 3.04 -26.66
C MET A 2 19.51 3.31 -26.10
N LYS A 3 18.65 2.30 -26.08
CA LYS A 3 17.33 2.42 -25.45
C LYS A 3 17.51 2.50 -23.94
N GLU A 4 16.85 3.45 -23.30
CA GLU A 4 16.78 3.50 -21.84
C GLU A 4 16.10 2.23 -21.33
N LYS A 5 16.67 1.59 -20.30
CA LYS A 5 16.17 0.34 -19.75
C LYS A 5 15.28 0.58 -18.54
N ALA A 6 14.07 0.03 -18.58
CA ALA A 6 13.08 0.17 -17.53
C ALA A 6 12.58 -1.20 -17.03
N VAL A 7 12.61 -1.40 -15.71
CA VAL A 7 11.97 -2.56 -15.08
C VAL A 7 10.56 -2.19 -14.65
N VAL A 8 9.57 -2.98 -15.02
CA VAL A 8 8.17 -2.78 -14.61
C VAL A 8 7.82 -3.77 -13.51
N ALA A 9 7.37 -3.27 -12.36
CA ALA A 9 6.83 -4.10 -11.28
C ALA A 9 5.44 -4.62 -11.67
N MET A 10 5.37 -5.85 -12.17
CA MET A 10 4.17 -6.51 -12.68
C MET A 10 3.51 -7.36 -11.60
N SER A 11 2.30 -6.96 -11.15
CA SER A 11 1.51 -7.71 -10.17
C SER A 11 0.52 -8.70 -10.80
N GLY A 12 0.46 -8.78 -12.13
CA GLY A 12 -0.57 -9.52 -12.86
C GLY A 12 -1.92 -8.79 -12.96
N GLY A 13 -1.98 -7.54 -12.48
CA GLY A 13 -3.13 -6.63 -12.66
C GLY A 13 -3.02 -5.78 -13.92
N VAL A 14 -4.16 -5.23 -14.36
CA VAL A 14 -4.28 -4.43 -15.59
C VAL A 14 -3.34 -3.22 -15.60
N ASP A 15 -3.17 -2.55 -14.46
CA ASP A 15 -2.43 -1.28 -14.38
C ASP A 15 -0.94 -1.48 -14.66
N SER A 16 -0.33 -2.52 -14.07
CA SER A 16 1.08 -2.84 -14.33
C SER A 16 1.29 -3.39 -15.75
N SER A 17 0.30 -4.08 -16.32
CA SER A 17 0.35 -4.58 -17.69
C SER A 17 0.34 -3.43 -18.69
N VAL A 18 -0.54 -2.45 -18.48
CA VAL A 18 -0.63 -1.23 -19.31
C VAL A 18 0.62 -0.37 -19.14
N ALA A 19 1.15 -0.22 -17.92
CA ALA A 19 2.42 0.46 -17.71
C ALA A 19 3.56 -0.15 -18.55
N ALA A 20 3.67 -1.47 -18.59
CA ALA A 20 4.65 -2.15 -19.44
C ALA A 20 4.41 -1.92 -20.94
N ALA A 21 3.15 -2.01 -21.38
CA ALA A 21 2.78 -1.79 -22.77
C ALA A 21 3.10 -0.36 -23.25
N LEU A 22 2.77 0.65 -22.43
CA LEU A 22 3.04 2.06 -22.72
C LEU A 22 4.55 2.33 -22.82
N LEU A 23 5.36 1.80 -21.89
CA LEU A 23 6.81 1.99 -21.95
C LEU A 23 7.45 1.28 -23.15
N LYS A 24 6.98 0.07 -23.49
CA LYS A 24 7.43 -0.63 -24.70
C LYS A 24 7.08 0.18 -25.95
N GLN A 25 5.88 0.75 -26.02
CA GLN A 25 5.44 1.62 -27.13
C GLN A 25 6.27 2.90 -27.22
N GLN A 26 6.66 3.49 -26.08
CA GLN A 26 7.55 4.65 -26.01
C GLN A 26 9.01 4.35 -26.38
N GLY A 27 9.35 3.08 -26.60
CA GLY A 27 10.66 2.66 -27.10
C GLY A 27 11.68 2.24 -26.04
N TYR A 28 11.28 2.12 -24.77
CA TYR A 28 12.15 1.61 -23.70
C TYR A 28 12.53 0.14 -23.93
N ASP A 29 13.70 -0.24 -23.41
CA ASP A 29 14.05 -1.65 -23.19
C ASP A 29 13.39 -2.13 -21.89
N VAL A 30 12.24 -2.80 -22.02
CA VAL A 30 11.38 -3.13 -20.88
C VAL A 30 11.64 -4.54 -20.38
N ILE A 31 11.80 -4.67 -19.06
CA ILE A 31 11.85 -5.96 -18.35
C ILE A 31 10.71 -6.01 -17.34
N GLY A 32 9.92 -7.09 -17.35
CA GLY A 32 8.94 -7.36 -16.30
C GLY A 32 9.57 -8.01 -15.07
N MET A 33 9.24 -7.53 -13.88
CA MET A 33 9.56 -8.22 -12.63
C MET A 33 8.32 -8.39 -11.76
N MET A 34 8.17 -9.57 -11.18
CA MET A 34 7.15 -9.85 -10.19
C MET A 34 7.80 -10.27 -8.88
N LEU A 35 7.32 -9.73 -7.76
CA LEU A 35 7.73 -10.17 -6.44
C LEU A 35 6.92 -11.41 -6.04
N ARG A 36 7.59 -12.40 -5.46
CA ARG A 36 6.96 -13.46 -4.68
C ARG A 36 7.01 -13.05 -3.21
N LEU A 37 5.87 -12.65 -2.68
CA LEU A 37 5.70 -12.15 -1.31
C LEU A 37 5.29 -13.26 -0.37
N TRP A 38 5.52 -13.06 0.92
CA TRP A 38 5.12 -14.01 1.96
C TRP A 38 3.60 -14.16 2.03
N SER A 39 3.17 -15.39 2.30
CA SER A 39 1.81 -15.77 2.64
C SER A 39 1.85 -16.63 3.89
N GLU A 40 0.78 -16.58 4.67
CA GLU A 40 0.60 -17.52 5.79
C GLU A 40 0.65 -18.96 5.26
N PRO A 41 1.37 -19.89 5.90
CA PRO A 41 1.43 -21.29 5.48
C PRO A 41 0.04 -21.88 5.31
N GLY A 42 -0.23 -22.52 4.16
CA GLY A 42 -1.54 -23.05 3.80
C GLY A 42 -2.52 -22.02 3.20
N LYS A 43 -2.07 -20.76 3.03
CA LYS A 43 -2.82 -19.68 2.35
C LYS A 43 -2.07 -19.13 1.12
N GLU A 44 -1.16 -19.91 0.54
CA GLU A 44 -0.36 -19.52 -0.63
C GLU A 44 -1.23 -19.17 -1.84
N GLU A 45 -2.31 -19.93 -2.05
CA GLU A 45 -3.22 -19.76 -3.20
C GLU A 45 -4.05 -18.48 -3.13
N SER A 46 -4.16 -17.87 -1.95
CA SER A 46 -5.04 -16.73 -1.71
C SER A 46 -4.29 -15.39 -1.56
N ASN A 47 -2.95 -15.40 -1.58
CA ASN A 47 -2.13 -14.19 -1.62
C ASN A 47 -2.33 -13.43 -2.95
N ARG A 48 -3.20 -12.42 -2.94
CA ARG A 48 -3.66 -11.69 -4.14
C ARG A 48 -2.53 -11.09 -4.99
N CYS A 49 -1.40 -10.75 -4.37
CA CYS A 49 -0.28 -10.11 -5.06
C CYS A 49 0.64 -11.15 -5.74
N CYS A 50 0.57 -12.44 -5.34
CA CYS A 50 1.49 -13.49 -5.78
C CYS A 50 0.85 -14.85 -6.06
N THR A 51 -0.47 -14.91 -6.29
CA THR A 51 -1.13 -16.19 -6.61
C THR A 51 -0.53 -16.83 -7.87
N PRO A 52 -0.57 -18.17 -8.00
CA PRO A 52 -0.20 -18.85 -9.24
C PRO A 52 -0.89 -18.26 -10.48
N ASP A 53 -2.17 -17.90 -10.38
CA ASP A 53 -2.90 -17.20 -11.44
C ASP A 53 -2.29 -15.83 -11.77
N SER A 54 -1.99 -15.00 -10.77
CA SER A 54 -1.39 -13.67 -11.00
C SER A 54 -0.03 -13.77 -11.66
N MET A 55 0.77 -14.78 -11.29
CA MET A 55 2.05 -15.06 -11.92
C MET A 55 1.89 -15.54 -13.37
N ALA A 56 0.96 -16.47 -13.61
CA ALA A 56 0.65 -16.93 -14.97
C ALA A 56 0.19 -15.79 -15.87
N GLN A 57 -0.64 -14.88 -15.35
CA GLN A 57 -1.10 -13.71 -16.10
C GLN A 57 0.03 -12.72 -16.39
N ALA A 58 0.88 -12.41 -15.42
CA ALA A 58 2.04 -11.55 -15.63
C ALA A 58 2.99 -12.13 -16.70
N ARG A 59 3.22 -13.45 -16.68
CA ARG A 59 3.98 -14.16 -17.72
C ARG A 59 3.33 -14.06 -19.10
N ARG A 60 2.00 -14.22 -19.20
CA ARG A 60 1.26 -14.10 -20.47
C ARG A 60 1.33 -12.69 -21.04
N VAL A 61 1.20 -11.67 -20.19
CA VAL A 61 1.35 -10.26 -20.59
C VAL A 61 2.78 -10.01 -21.10
N ALA A 62 3.79 -10.47 -20.36
CA ALA A 62 5.18 -10.30 -20.77
C ALA A 62 5.49 -10.98 -22.11
N ALA A 63 5.02 -12.21 -22.30
CA ALA A 63 5.15 -12.93 -23.57
C ALA A 63 4.46 -12.20 -24.72
N LYS A 64 3.27 -11.64 -24.48
CA LYS A 64 2.52 -10.88 -25.49
C LYS A 64 3.21 -9.56 -25.87
N LEU A 65 3.86 -8.90 -24.92
CA LEU A 65 4.62 -7.67 -25.14
C LEU A 65 6.05 -7.91 -25.64
N ASP A 66 6.44 -9.18 -25.77
CA ASP A 66 7.81 -9.59 -26.10
C ASP A 66 8.85 -8.90 -25.20
N ILE A 67 8.68 -9.10 -23.89
CA ILE A 67 9.59 -8.59 -22.85
C ILE A 67 10.07 -9.73 -21.94
N PRO A 68 11.33 -9.69 -21.47
CA PRO A 68 11.81 -10.60 -20.44
C PRO A 68 10.98 -10.49 -19.15
N PHE A 69 10.81 -11.59 -18.43
CA PHE A 69 10.05 -11.62 -17.19
C PHE A 69 10.73 -12.46 -16.10
N TYR A 70 10.97 -11.83 -14.96
CA TYR A 70 11.60 -12.46 -13.80
C TYR A 70 10.68 -12.48 -12.59
N VAL A 71 10.85 -13.50 -11.75
CA VAL A 71 10.21 -13.58 -10.44
C VAL A 71 11.30 -13.48 -9.39
N ILE A 72 11.17 -12.49 -8.51
CA ILE A 72 12.13 -12.23 -7.42
C ILE A 72 11.50 -12.72 -6.11
N ASP A 73 12.20 -13.61 -5.41
CA ASP A 73 11.76 -14.07 -4.10
C ASP A 73 11.98 -12.98 -3.06
N ALA A 74 10.90 -12.51 -2.44
CA ALA A 74 10.90 -11.48 -1.43
C ALA A 74 10.11 -11.90 -0.20
N ARG A 75 9.90 -13.22 0.00
CA ARG A 75 9.08 -13.72 1.11
C ARG A 75 9.63 -13.28 2.46
N ASP A 76 10.89 -13.58 2.73
CA ASP A 76 11.49 -13.32 4.04
C ASP A 76 11.55 -11.82 4.32
N VAL A 77 12.12 -11.04 3.41
CA VAL A 77 12.16 -9.58 3.55
C VAL A 77 10.77 -8.95 3.69
N PHE A 78 9.74 -9.46 3.00
CA PHE A 78 8.37 -8.97 3.15
C PHE A 78 7.77 -9.31 4.52
N ARG A 79 7.99 -10.53 5.02
CA ARG A 79 7.52 -10.93 6.35
C ARG A 79 8.17 -10.05 7.43
N ASP A 80 9.49 -9.91 7.38
CA ASP A 80 10.27 -9.23 8.40
C ASP A 80 10.05 -7.72 8.41
N THR A 81 9.69 -7.12 7.27
CA THR A 81 9.49 -5.67 7.18
C THR A 81 8.01 -5.27 7.21
N VAL A 82 7.15 -5.88 6.39
CA VAL A 82 5.77 -5.42 6.20
C VAL A 82 4.84 -6.08 7.21
N VAL A 83 4.95 -7.41 7.36
CA VAL A 83 4.06 -8.15 8.24
C VAL A 83 4.44 -7.94 9.70
N GLN A 84 5.74 -7.91 10.01
CA GLN A 84 6.19 -7.60 11.36
C GLN A 84 5.79 -6.16 11.78
N TYR A 85 5.98 -5.17 10.90
CA TYR A 85 5.48 -3.80 11.14
C TYR A 85 3.98 -3.76 11.44
N PHE A 86 3.19 -4.56 10.73
CA PHE A 86 1.75 -4.67 10.97
C PHE A 86 1.44 -5.24 12.37
N LEU A 87 2.10 -6.33 12.76
CA LEU A 87 1.93 -6.94 14.09
C LEU A 87 2.36 -5.97 15.20
N ASP A 88 3.54 -5.37 15.07
CA ASP A 88 4.09 -4.46 16.07
C ASP A 88 3.24 -3.20 16.25
N GLY A 89 2.66 -2.68 15.16
CA GLY A 89 1.74 -1.55 15.22
C GLY A 89 0.51 -1.86 16.08
N TYR A 90 -0.14 -3.01 15.84
CA TYR A 90 -1.28 -3.44 16.66
C TYR A 90 -0.87 -3.75 18.11
N ALA A 91 0.33 -4.29 18.33
CA ALA A 91 0.89 -4.51 19.68
C ALA A 91 0.97 -3.22 20.48
N ARG A 92 1.30 -2.10 19.81
CA ARG A 92 1.37 -0.75 20.41
C ARG A 92 0.02 -0.03 20.46
N GLY A 93 -1.08 -0.68 20.08
CA GLY A 93 -2.40 -0.06 20.01
C GLY A 93 -2.58 0.91 18.84
N GLU A 94 -1.67 0.91 17.85
CA GLU A 94 -1.78 1.71 16.64
C GLU A 94 -2.70 1.03 15.60
N THR A 95 -3.02 1.73 14.51
CA THR A 95 -3.65 1.14 13.32
C THR A 95 -2.68 1.30 12.14
N PRO A 96 -1.77 0.33 11.92
CA PRO A 96 -0.69 0.46 10.94
C PRO A 96 -1.19 0.38 9.51
N ASN A 97 -0.55 1.14 8.61
CA ASN A 97 -0.75 1.03 7.17
C ASN A 97 0.42 0.29 6.50
N PRO A 98 0.32 -1.04 6.26
CA PRO A 98 1.42 -1.82 5.72
C PRO A 98 1.72 -1.52 4.24
N CYS A 99 0.81 -0.88 3.51
CA CYS A 99 1.05 -0.47 2.12
C CYS A 99 2.14 0.64 2.03
N LEU A 100 2.24 1.49 3.05
CA LEU A 100 3.34 2.47 3.14
C LEU A 100 4.69 1.76 3.28
N MET A 101 4.76 0.77 4.17
CA MET A 101 5.99 0.00 4.41
C MET A 101 6.37 -0.84 3.20
N CYS A 102 5.39 -1.48 2.54
CA CYS A 102 5.60 -2.23 1.30
C CYS A 102 6.15 -1.34 0.18
N ASN A 103 5.59 -0.13 -0.01
CA ASN A 103 6.14 0.79 -1.00
C ASN A 103 7.56 1.22 -0.63
N ARG A 104 7.81 1.60 0.62
CA ARG A 104 9.12 2.07 1.08
C ARG A 104 10.21 0.99 0.97
N GLN A 105 10.00 -0.17 1.58
CA GLN A 105 11.05 -1.18 1.75
C GLN A 105 11.06 -2.24 0.66
N ILE A 106 9.89 -2.66 0.18
CA ILE A 106 9.79 -3.80 -0.73
C ILE A 106 9.84 -3.36 -2.19
N ARG A 107 9.00 -2.42 -2.59
CA ARG A 107 8.96 -1.95 -3.98
C ARG A 107 10.13 -1.02 -4.29
N TRP A 108 10.27 0.06 -3.55
CA TRP A 108 11.20 1.13 -3.91
C TRP A 108 12.57 1.06 -3.25
N THR A 109 12.83 0.03 -2.44
CA THR A 109 14.18 -0.27 -1.93
C THR A 109 14.64 -1.62 -2.47
N PHE A 110 13.99 -2.72 -2.07
CA PHE A 110 14.39 -4.07 -2.48
C PHE A 110 14.27 -4.29 -4.00
N LEU A 111 13.08 -4.11 -4.59
CA LEU A 111 12.88 -4.36 -6.03
C LEU A 111 13.62 -3.34 -6.90
N LEU A 112 13.67 -2.06 -6.49
CA LEU A 112 14.48 -1.05 -7.19
C LEU A 112 15.96 -1.44 -7.20
N GLY A 113 16.51 -1.94 -6.09
CA GLY A 113 17.89 -2.44 -6.03
C GLY A 113 18.15 -3.57 -7.03
N HIS A 114 17.21 -4.52 -7.14
CA HIS A 114 17.29 -5.58 -8.16
C HIS A 114 17.21 -5.03 -9.60
N ALA A 115 16.37 -4.01 -9.84
CA ALA A 115 16.27 -3.38 -11.15
C ALA A 115 17.58 -2.71 -11.57
N LEU A 116 18.16 -1.91 -10.66
CA LEU A 116 19.44 -1.21 -10.88
C LEU A 116 20.59 -2.21 -11.09
N ALA A 117 20.62 -3.32 -10.34
CA ALA A 117 21.62 -4.37 -10.51
C ALA A 117 21.54 -5.09 -11.87
N LEU A 118 20.38 -5.11 -12.53
CA LEU A 118 20.24 -5.58 -13.92
C LEU A 118 20.54 -4.50 -14.98
N GLY A 119 21.07 -3.36 -14.54
CA GLY A 119 21.42 -2.23 -15.39
C GLY A 119 20.20 -1.48 -15.93
N ALA A 120 19.05 -1.56 -15.25
CA ALA A 120 17.94 -0.65 -15.54
C ALA A 120 18.26 0.74 -14.99
N GLU A 121 17.86 1.77 -15.72
CA GLU A 121 17.95 3.16 -15.25
C GLU A 121 16.69 3.55 -14.50
N TYR A 122 15.56 2.94 -14.86
CA TYR A 122 14.25 3.25 -14.31
C TYR A 122 13.52 2.02 -13.79
N MET A 123 12.68 2.24 -12.77
CA MET A 123 11.65 1.30 -12.35
C MET A 123 10.28 1.95 -12.50
N ALA A 124 9.38 1.23 -13.15
CA ALA A 124 8.01 1.62 -13.38
C ALA A 124 7.03 0.79 -12.54
N THR A 125 5.92 1.41 -12.17
CA THR A 125 4.81 0.71 -11.51
C THR A 125 3.48 1.13 -12.10
N GLY A 126 2.44 0.31 -11.91
CA GLY A 126 1.07 0.66 -12.27
C GLY A 126 0.38 1.59 -11.27
N HIS A 127 1.12 2.41 -10.52
CA HIS A 127 0.51 3.34 -9.57
C HIS A 127 -0.08 4.56 -10.27
N TYR A 128 -1.25 4.98 -9.81
CA TYR A 128 -1.92 6.21 -10.23
C TYR A 128 -1.31 7.41 -9.51
N VAL A 129 -0.18 7.87 -10.03
CA VAL A 129 0.48 9.13 -9.65
C VAL A 129 1.20 9.68 -10.88
N ARG A 130 1.52 10.96 -10.88
CA ARG A 130 2.35 11.56 -11.93
C ARG A 130 3.67 11.99 -11.36
N ILE A 131 4.69 12.05 -12.22
CA ILE A 131 6.01 12.55 -11.87
C ILE A 131 6.39 13.66 -12.83
N ARG A 132 6.78 14.81 -12.29
CA ARG A 132 7.31 15.94 -13.06
C ARG A 132 8.78 16.13 -12.72
N ARG A 133 9.64 16.08 -13.73
CA ARG A 133 11.06 16.40 -13.60
C ARG A 133 11.23 17.91 -13.82
N GLU A 134 11.90 18.57 -12.90
CA GLU A 134 12.24 19.99 -12.94
C GLU A 134 13.61 20.19 -13.62
N GLU A 135 13.91 21.41 -14.05
CA GLU A 135 15.17 21.74 -14.75
C GLU A 135 16.41 21.50 -13.87
N ASP A 136 16.27 21.62 -12.55
CA ASP A 136 17.34 21.39 -11.57
C ASP A 136 17.56 19.90 -11.23
N GLY A 137 16.88 18.99 -11.93
CA GLY A 137 16.98 17.55 -11.74
C GLY A 137 16.09 16.98 -10.63
N ARG A 138 15.39 17.81 -9.86
CA ARG A 138 14.42 17.32 -8.86
C ARG A 138 13.18 16.74 -9.54
N ALA A 139 12.56 15.78 -8.87
CA ALA A 139 11.30 15.19 -9.28
C ALA A 139 10.18 15.51 -8.28
N ARG A 140 9.03 15.96 -8.78
CA ARG A 140 7.82 16.17 -7.98
C ARG A 140 6.83 15.04 -8.22
N LEU A 141 6.37 14.41 -7.14
CA LEU A 141 5.22 13.52 -7.19
C LEU A 141 3.94 14.36 -7.21
N LEU A 142 3.09 14.12 -8.19
CA LEU A 142 1.82 14.79 -8.36
C LEU A 142 0.69 13.77 -8.27
N ARG A 143 -0.50 14.25 -7.90
CA ARG A 143 -1.71 13.42 -7.94
C ARG A 143 -1.99 12.94 -9.37
N ALA A 144 -2.55 11.74 -9.51
CA ALA A 144 -3.07 11.26 -10.78
C ALA A 144 -4.14 12.20 -11.37
N VAL A 145 -4.34 12.10 -12.69
CA VAL A 145 -5.49 12.74 -13.34
C VAL A 145 -6.80 12.18 -12.80
N ASP A 146 -6.86 10.87 -12.54
CA ASP A 146 -7.98 10.23 -11.86
C ASP A 146 -7.88 10.35 -10.34
N HIS A 147 -8.50 11.38 -9.78
CA HIS A 147 -8.52 11.61 -8.34
C HIS A 147 -9.16 10.47 -7.54
N SER A 148 -10.06 9.68 -8.13
CA SER A 148 -10.70 8.55 -7.44
C SER A 148 -9.77 7.34 -7.28
N LYS A 149 -8.71 7.30 -8.08
CA LYS A 149 -7.69 6.26 -8.06
C LYS A 149 -6.34 6.74 -7.57
N ASP A 150 -6.19 8.03 -7.24
CA ASP A 150 -4.93 8.63 -6.84
C ASP A 150 -4.24 7.85 -5.71
N GLN A 151 -2.97 7.53 -5.92
CA GLN A 151 -2.13 6.76 -5.00
C GLN A 151 -0.98 7.59 -4.45
N SER A 152 -1.03 8.93 -4.57
CA SER A 152 -0.01 9.82 -4.03
C SER A 152 0.15 9.66 -2.52
N TYR A 153 -0.95 9.35 -1.81
CA TYR A 153 -0.94 9.05 -0.39
C TYR A 153 -0.03 7.87 -0.02
N VAL A 154 0.01 6.79 -0.80
CA VAL A 154 0.88 5.65 -0.45
C VAL A 154 2.32 5.81 -0.94
N LEU A 155 2.54 6.72 -1.89
CA LEU A 155 3.85 7.01 -2.47
C LEU A 155 4.52 8.26 -1.89
N HIS A 156 3.91 8.92 -0.88
CA HIS A 156 4.59 9.99 -0.15
C HIS A 156 5.89 9.54 0.52
N VAL A 157 6.10 8.22 0.65
CA VAL A 157 7.28 7.60 1.26
C VAL A 157 8.54 7.63 0.39
N LEU A 158 8.44 8.09 -0.86
CA LEU A 158 9.57 8.16 -1.79
C LEU A 158 10.36 9.46 -1.58
N ASP A 159 11.68 9.34 -1.58
CA ASP A 159 12.63 10.44 -1.58
C ASP A 159 13.12 10.75 -3.01
N GLN A 160 13.92 11.81 -3.17
CA GLN A 160 14.48 12.18 -4.48
C GLN A 160 15.33 11.07 -5.10
N GLU A 161 16.06 10.30 -4.27
CA GLU A 161 16.89 9.18 -4.71
C GLU A 161 16.08 8.05 -5.33
N LYS A 162 14.84 7.83 -4.87
CA LYS A 162 13.91 6.86 -5.49
C LYS A 162 13.18 7.48 -6.67
N LEU A 163 12.74 8.74 -6.54
CA LEU A 163 11.97 9.44 -7.57
C LEU A 163 12.78 9.66 -8.86
N LYS A 164 14.10 9.85 -8.77
CA LYS A 164 14.96 9.98 -9.96
C LYS A 164 14.85 8.77 -10.90
N HIS A 165 14.63 7.58 -10.35
CA HIS A 165 14.49 6.32 -11.09
C HIS A 165 13.02 5.95 -11.37
N ALA A 166 12.05 6.74 -10.92
CA ALA A 166 10.65 6.34 -10.96
C ALA A 166 9.95 6.69 -12.28
N LEU A 167 9.12 5.76 -12.78
CA LEU A 167 8.18 5.99 -13.87
C LEU A 167 6.76 5.55 -13.46
N PHE A 168 5.76 6.35 -13.83
CA PHE A 168 4.35 6.09 -13.51
C PHE A 168 3.45 6.29 -14.74
N PRO A 169 3.52 5.40 -15.75
CA PRO A 169 2.92 5.66 -17.06
C PRO A 169 1.39 5.80 -17.03
N VAL A 170 0.72 5.19 -16.04
CA VAL A 170 -0.74 5.16 -15.96
C VAL A 170 -1.36 6.37 -15.27
N GLY A 171 -0.56 7.20 -14.57
CA GLY A 171 -1.09 8.33 -13.79
C GLY A 171 -1.66 9.48 -14.61
N GLU A 172 -1.40 9.52 -15.91
CA GLU A 172 -1.95 10.49 -16.86
C GLU A 172 -3.35 10.12 -17.36
N TYR A 173 -3.85 8.92 -17.01
CA TYR A 173 -5.06 8.35 -17.59
C TYR A 173 -6.14 8.06 -16.55
N PRO A 174 -7.42 8.36 -16.85
CA PRO A 174 -8.55 7.79 -16.14
C PRO A 174 -8.55 6.25 -16.16
N LYS A 175 -9.05 5.61 -15.08
CA LYS A 175 -9.13 4.14 -15.02
C LYS A 175 -9.85 3.49 -16.22
N PRO A 176 -10.97 4.04 -16.74
CA PRO A 176 -11.61 3.48 -17.93
C PRO A 176 -10.70 3.49 -19.16
N GLU A 177 -9.89 4.53 -19.34
CA GLU A 177 -8.95 4.63 -20.46
C GLU A 177 -7.80 3.63 -20.32
N VAL A 178 -7.28 3.42 -19.10
CA VAL A 178 -6.31 2.34 -18.83
C VAL A 178 -6.86 0.97 -19.26
N ARG A 179 -8.15 0.70 -19.01
CA ARG A 179 -8.78 -0.55 -19.49
C ARG A 179 -8.91 -0.60 -21.01
N ALA A 180 -9.31 0.50 -21.66
CA ALA A 180 -9.37 0.58 -23.11
C ALA A 180 -8.00 0.39 -23.78
N ILE A 181 -6.93 0.93 -23.18
CA ILE A 181 -5.55 0.68 -23.60
C ILE A 181 -5.22 -0.81 -23.45
N ALA A 182 -5.58 -1.43 -22.31
CA ALA A 182 -5.35 -2.87 -22.15
C ALA A 182 -6.06 -3.70 -23.24
N GLU A 183 -7.28 -3.33 -23.63
CA GLU A 183 -8.03 -3.98 -24.71
C GLU A 183 -7.39 -3.75 -26.08
N SER A 184 -6.93 -2.54 -26.40
CA SER A 184 -6.29 -2.22 -27.69
C SER A 184 -4.97 -2.97 -27.88
N PHE A 185 -4.21 -3.16 -26.80
CA PHE A 185 -3.03 -4.02 -26.78
C PHE A 185 -3.39 -5.51 -26.72
N GLY A 186 -4.67 -5.88 -26.56
CA GLY A 186 -5.17 -7.25 -26.45
C GLY A 186 -4.70 -7.97 -25.18
N LEU A 187 -4.42 -7.25 -24.11
CA LEU A 187 -3.86 -7.79 -22.87
C LEU A 187 -4.89 -8.66 -22.14
N PRO A 188 -4.51 -9.87 -21.67
CA PRO A 188 -5.44 -10.79 -21.00
C PRO A 188 -5.99 -10.24 -19.67
N THR A 189 -5.39 -9.19 -19.13
CA THR A 189 -5.77 -8.56 -17.86
C THR A 189 -6.86 -7.49 -17.99
N ALA A 190 -7.31 -7.15 -19.19
CA ALA A 190 -8.26 -6.06 -19.45
C ALA A 190 -9.56 -6.14 -18.63
N SER A 191 -10.12 -7.33 -18.48
CA SER A 191 -11.36 -7.60 -17.74
C SER A 191 -11.16 -7.87 -16.25
N ARG A 192 -9.91 -7.92 -15.76
CA ARG A 192 -9.62 -8.28 -14.37
C ARG A 192 -10.09 -7.17 -13.42
N LYS A 193 -10.69 -7.56 -12.29
CA LYS A 193 -11.04 -6.63 -11.22
C LYS A 193 -9.78 -6.14 -10.50
N ASP A 194 -9.84 -4.91 -10.00
CA ASP A 194 -8.76 -4.33 -9.20
C ASP A 194 -8.61 -5.15 -7.90
N SER A 195 -7.37 -5.37 -7.46
CA SER A 195 -7.14 -5.96 -6.14
C SER A 195 -7.49 -4.93 -5.08
N GLN A 196 -8.46 -5.26 -4.24
CA GLN A 196 -8.76 -4.57 -3.00
C GLN A 196 -8.16 -5.39 -1.84
N ASP A 197 -7.99 -4.79 -0.66
CA ASP A 197 -7.44 -5.40 0.57
C ASP A 197 -5.91 -5.56 0.64
N LEU A 198 -5.41 -5.84 1.86
CA LEU A 198 -3.99 -6.06 2.11
C LEU A 198 -3.52 -7.37 1.46
N CYS A 199 -2.41 -7.31 0.70
CA CYS A 199 -1.88 -8.44 -0.08
C CYS A 199 -1.81 -9.75 0.71
N PHE A 200 -1.28 -9.71 1.94
CA PHE A 200 -0.99 -10.90 2.75
C PHE A 200 -2.19 -11.39 3.57
N LEU A 201 -3.28 -10.61 3.66
CA LEU A 201 -4.51 -11.05 4.32
C LEU A 201 -5.35 -11.95 3.43
N ALA A 202 -5.06 -11.99 2.12
CA ALA A 202 -5.71 -12.90 1.19
C ALA A 202 -7.26 -12.73 1.12
N GLY A 203 -7.78 -11.54 1.45
CA GLY A 203 -9.22 -11.27 1.51
C GLY A 203 -9.90 -11.71 2.82
N ASP A 204 -9.13 -12.16 3.81
CA ASP A 204 -9.60 -12.43 5.18
C ASP A 204 -9.66 -11.13 6.01
N ASP A 205 -10.46 -11.12 7.08
CA ASP A 205 -10.45 -10.03 8.06
C ASP A 205 -9.09 -10.02 8.78
N TYR A 206 -8.49 -8.83 8.89
CA TYR A 206 -7.23 -8.65 9.60
C TYR A 206 -7.32 -9.15 11.06
N ARG A 207 -8.50 -9.08 11.69
CA ARG A 207 -8.72 -9.59 13.04
C ARG A 207 -8.47 -11.10 13.11
N ASN A 208 -8.94 -11.85 12.12
CA ASN A 208 -8.70 -13.30 12.05
C ASN A 208 -7.21 -13.59 11.86
N PHE A 209 -6.52 -12.78 11.06
CA PHE A 209 -5.06 -12.87 10.91
C PHE A 209 -4.33 -12.61 12.24
N LEU A 210 -4.70 -11.54 12.96
CA LEU A 210 -4.12 -11.23 14.26
C LEU A 210 -4.43 -12.33 15.29
N GLN A 211 -5.63 -12.92 15.30
CA GLN A 211 -5.95 -14.02 16.21
C GLN A 211 -5.04 -15.24 16.02
N ARG A 212 -4.65 -15.54 14.77
CA ARG A 212 -3.75 -16.67 14.47
C ARG A 212 -2.29 -16.35 14.75
N ASN A 213 -1.87 -15.11 14.56
CA ASN A 213 -0.45 -14.71 14.59
C ASN A 213 -0.03 -13.97 15.87
N ALA A 214 -0.98 -13.50 16.67
CA ALA A 214 -0.78 -12.61 17.82
C ALA A 214 -1.98 -12.66 18.78
N ILE A 215 -2.37 -13.87 19.20
CA ILE A 215 -3.56 -14.09 20.04
C ILE A 215 -3.47 -13.34 21.38
N GLU A 216 -2.26 -13.13 21.89
CA GLU A 216 -1.99 -12.41 23.12
C GLU A 216 -2.43 -10.93 23.07
N MET A 217 -2.73 -10.38 21.89
CA MET A 217 -3.28 -9.03 21.73
C MET A 217 -4.80 -8.96 21.96
N PHE A 218 -5.50 -10.10 21.98
CA PHE A 218 -6.94 -10.20 22.22
C PHE A 218 -7.29 -10.26 23.71
N LYS A 219 -6.75 -9.32 24.48
CA LYS A 219 -6.98 -9.21 25.92
C LYS A 219 -8.26 -8.42 26.22
N PRO A 220 -9.28 -9.02 26.87
CA PRO A 220 -10.47 -8.28 27.22
C PRO A 220 -10.17 -7.12 28.18
N GLY A 221 -10.86 -6.01 27.99
CA GLY A 221 -10.67 -4.79 28.77
C GLY A 221 -11.96 -4.00 28.92
N GLU A 222 -11.89 -2.84 29.57
CA GLU A 222 -13.06 -2.01 29.87
C GLU A 222 -13.37 -1.05 28.73
N ILE A 223 -14.65 -0.84 28.46
CA ILE A 223 -15.12 0.27 27.63
C ILE A 223 -15.58 1.36 28.58
N VAL A 224 -14.95 2.52 28.47
CA VAL A 224 -15.17 3.65 29.37
C VAL A 224 -15.59 4.89 28.58
N THR A 225 -16.42 5.72 29.19
CA THR A 225 -16.69 7.08 28.69
C THR A 225 -15.54 8.02 29.06
N ARG A 226 -15.52 9.24 28.50
CA ARG A 226 -14.49 10.25 28.80
C ARG A 226 -14.45 10.68 30.27
N ASP A 227 -15.58 10.65 30.97
CA ASP A 227 -15.68 10.91 32.42
C ASP A 227 -15.28 9.69 33.28
N GLY A 228 -14.80 8.61 32.67
CA GLY A 228 -14.27 7.43 33.35
C GLY A 228 -15.33 6.40 33.77
N LYS A 229 -16.59 6.57 33.38
CA LYS A 229 -17.65 5.60 33.67
C LYS A 229 -17.49 4.36 32.80
N VAL A 230 -17.39 3.20 33.44
CA VAL A 230 -17.41 1.90 32.76
C VAL A 230 -18.82 1.63 32.21
N ILE A 231 -18.92 1.35 30.91
CA ILE A 231 -20.19 1.11 30.22
C ILE A 231 -20.21 -0.22 29.45
N GLY A 232 -19.14 -1.00 29.51
CA GLY A 232 -19.06 -2.29 28.85
C GLY A 232 -17.65 -2.89 28.89
N ARG A 233 -17.46 -3.95 28.11
CA ARG A 233 -16.17 -4.62 27.95
C ARG A 233 -15.91 -4.88 26.46
N HIS A 234 -14.64 -4.81 26.08
CA HIS A 234 -14.18 -5.12 24.74
C HIS A 234 -13.35 -6.41 24.74
N ASN A 235 -13.18 -7.06 23.58
CA ASN A 235 -12.45 -8.33 23.44
C ASN A 235 -11.02 -8.13 22.89
N GLY A 236 -10.33 -7.09 23.35
CA GLY A 236 -9.02 -6.67 22.82
C GLY A 236 -9.08 -5.39 21.97
N LEU A 237 -8.17 -4.45 22.27
CA LEU A 237 -8.09 -3.14 21.63
C LEU A 237 -7.83 -3.22 20.11
N VAL A 238 -7.20 -4.31 19.67
CA VAL A 238 -6.89 -4.56 18.24
C VAL A 238 -8.12 -4.65 17.35
N ASN A 239 -9.31 -4.89 17.91
CA ASN A 239 -10.56 -4.94 17.14
C ASN A 239 -11.11 -3.56 16.76
N TYR A 240 -10.48 -2.48 17.27
CA TYR A 240 -11.01 -1.13 17.24
C TYR A 240 -10.01 -0.13 16.64
N THR A 241 -10.56 0.81 15.87
CA THR A 241 -9.85 1.97 15.33
C THR A 241 -10.53 3.24 15.81
N ILE A 242 -9.75 4.30 16.03
CA ILE A 242 -10.29 5.63 16.40
C ILE A 242 -11.32 6.07 15.35
N GLY A 243 -12.46 6.62 15.79
CA GLY A 243 -13.60 6.97 14.95
C GLY A 243 -14.55 5.82 14.61
N GLN A 244 -14.24 4.58 15.02
CA GLN A 244 -15.13 3.43 14.80
C GLN A 244 -16.40 3.56 15.64
N ARG A 245 -17.57 3.38 15.00
CA ARG A 245 -18.90 3.32 15.65
C ARG A 245 -19.41 1.90 15.83
N LYS A 246 -19.26 1.06 14.80
CA LYS A 246 -19.83 -0.30 14.77
C LYS A 246 -18.97 -1.27 15.58
N GLY A 247 -19.59 -2.34 16.11
CA GLY A 247 -18.87 -3.42 16.80
C GLY A 247 -18.46 -3.12 18.25
N LEU A 248 -18.96 -2.02 18.83
CA LEU A 248 -18.77 -1.71 20.26
C LEU A 248 -19.60 -2.64 21.17
N ASN A 249 -20.74 -3.15 20.69
CA ASN A 249 -21.63 -4.06 21.42
C ASN A 249 -22.06 -3.56 22.81
N ILE A 250 -22.27 -2.24 22.93
CA ILE A 250 -22.75 -1.56 24.14
C ILE A 250 -24.13 -0.94 23.90
N GLN A 251 -24.96 -0.90 24.94
CA GLN A 251 -26.21 -0.15 24.91
C GLN A 251 -25.96 1.29 25.32
N SER A 252 -26.39 2.24 24.49
CA SER A 252 -26.30 3.67 24.75
C SER A 252 -27.49 4.38 24.13
N ALA A 253 -27.99 5.42 24.80
CA ALA A 253 -29.08 6.26 24.29
C ALA A 253 -28.65 7.08 23.07
N VAL A 254 -27.33 7.35 22.94
CA VAL A 254 -26.74 8.10 21.83
C VAL A 254 -25.67 7.28 21.12
N PRO A 255 -25.41 7.52 19.81
CA PRO A 255 -24.31 6.89 19.11
C PRO A 255 -22.95 7.22 19.76
N LEU A 256 -22.16 6.19 20.02
CA LEU A 256 -20.80 6.32 20.55
C LEU A 256 -19.76 5.90 19.52
N TYR A 257 -18.60 6.54 19.60
CA TYR A 257 -17.45 6.34 18.73
C TYR A 257 -16.21 6.10 19.58
N VAL A 258 -15.27 5.29 19.07
CA VAL A 258 -13.96 5.14 19.69
C VAL A 258 -13.20 6.46 19.63
N ILE A 259 -12.95 7.07 20.78
CA ILE A 259 -12.21 8.33 20.90
C ILE A 259 -10.70 8.04 20.95
N THR A 260 -10.30 7.09 21.80
CA THR A 260 -8.90 6.68 21.94
C THR A 260 -8.80 5.25 22.48
N LYS A 261 -7.61 4.68 22.35
CA LYS A 261 -7.21 3.39 22.91
C LYS A 261 -6.12 3.65 23.94
N GLU A 262 -6.39 3.37 25.20
CA GLU A 262 -5.42 3.50 26.27
C GLU A 262 -4.76 2.13 26.48
N ALA A 263 -3.58 1.97 25.88
CA ALA A 263 -2.93 0.67 25.80
C ALA A 263 -2.34 0.20 27.14
N ALA A 264 -1.92 1.12 28.03
CA ALA A 264 -1.25 0.75 29.28
C ALA A 264 -2.24 0.12 30.29
N GLY A 265 -3.44 0.68 30.39
CA GLY A 265 -4.55 0.21 31.21
C GLY A 265 -5.53 -0.71 30.48
N ASN A 266 -5.32 -0.98 29.19
CA ASN A 266 -6.20 -1.79 28.34
C ASN A 266 -7.67 -1.30 28.37
N MET A 267 -7.86 0.00 28.12
CA MET A 267 -9.17 0.63 28.12
C MET A 267 -9.52 1.19 26.74
N LEU A 268 -10.77 0.97 26.31
CA LEU A 268 -11.34 1.58 25.12
C LEU A 268 -12.19 2.78 25.52
N VAL A 269 -11.73 3.98 25.18
CA VAL A 269 -12.46 5.22 25.51
C VAL A 269 -13.42 5.55 24.39
N VAL A 270 -14.70 5.75 24.72
CA VAL A 270 -15.74 6.11 23.76
C VAL A 270 -16.46 7.40 24.15
N GLY A 271 -17.06 8.05 23.15
CA GLY A 271 -17.72 9.35 23.28
C GLY A 271 -18.60 9.65 22.08
N THR A 272 -19.25 10.80 22.06
CA THR A 272 -20.09 11.24 20.95
C THR A 272 -19.24 11.68 19.75
N GLN A 273 -19.91 12.00 18.64
CA GLN A 273 -19.22 12.43 17.43
C GLN A 273 -18.50 13.78 17.62
N GLU A 274 -19.07 14.67 18.43
CA GLU A 274 -18.55 16.00 18.74
C GLU A 274 -17.25 15.92 19.57
N GLU A 275 -17.02 14.80 20.23
CA GLU A 275 -15.83 14.53 21.03
C GLU A 275 -14.68 13.88 20.23
N LEU A 276 -14.93 13.56 18.96
CA LEU A 276 -13.91 13.11 18.00
C LEU A 276 -13.12 14.27 17.42
N GLY A 277 -11.91 13.97 17.00
CA GLY A 277 -11.03 14.92 16.36
C GLY A 277 -10.11 15.60 17.35
N PHE A 278 -8.93 15.95 16.86
CA PHE A 278 -7.94 16.74 17.58
C PHE A 278 -7.59 17.93 16.68
N PRO A 279 -7.40 19.14 17.24
CA PRO A 279 -7.02 20.30 16.43
C PRO A 279 -5.60 20.15 15.87
N GLU A 280 -4.79 19.30 16.49
CA GLU A 280 -3.37 19.11 16.19
C GLU A 280 -2.99 17.64 16.30
N LEU A 281 -1.93 17.25 15.60
CA LEU A 281 -1.29 15.94 15.70
C LEU A 281 0.22 16.09 15.68
N MET A 282 0.92 15.12 16.26
CA MET A 282 2.37 14.98 16.11
C MET A 282 2.65 13.83 15.14
N ALA A 283 3.33 14.14 14.04
CA ALA A 283 3.77 13.14 13.07
C ALA A 283 5.25 12.78 13.31
N ARG A 284 5.56 11.50 13.27
CA ARG A 284 6.93 10.97 13.28
C ARG A 284 7.28 10.39 11.90
N ASP A 285 8.57 10.17 11.66
CA ASP A 285 9.09 9.58 10.42
C ASP A 285 8.66 10.32 9.15
N VAL A 286 8.56 11.65 9.26
CA VAL A 286 8.07 12.53 8.19
C VAL A 286 9.05 12.53 7.03
N ASN A 287 8.54 12.27 5.83
CA ASN A 287 9.31 12.34 4.59
C ASN A 287 8.91 13.58 3.79
N TRP A 288 9.86 14.48 3.57
CA TRP A 288 9.70 15.63 2.68
C TRP A 288 10.29 15.30 1.33
N GLN A 289 9.44 15.15 0.31
CA GLN A 289 9.91 14.87 -1.05
C GLN A 289 10.81 15.97 -1.59
N SER A 290 10.68 17.21 -1.12
CA SER A 290 11.60 18.30 -1.46
C SER A 290 13.04 18.06 -0.99
N GLY A 291 13.28 17.09 -0.10
CA GLY A 291 14.59 16.81 0.50
C GLY A 291 14.93 17.71 1.69
N HIS A 292 14.09 18.69 2.01
CA HIS A 292 14.29 19.60 3.13
C HIS A 292 13.00 19.83 3.90
N VAL A 293 13.14 20.06 5.21
CA VAL A 293 12.03 20.47 6.06
C VAL A 293 11.56 21.86 5.59
N PRO A 294 10.25 22.13 5.48
CA PRO A 294 9.76 23.45 5.15
C PRO A 294 10.12 24.49 6.21
N ASP A 295 10.56 25.67 5.79
CA ASP A 295 10.97 26.76 6.68
C ASP A 295 9.81 27.43 7.43
N ARG A 296 8.57 27.07 7.07
CA ARG A 296 7.35 27.63 7.63
C ARG A 296 6.37 26.53 8.00
N ALA A 297 5.52 26.82 8.97
CA ALA A 297 4.41 25.95 9.33
C ALA A 297 3.53 25.66 8.09
N ILE A 298 3.23 24.38 7.87
CA ILE A 298 2.34 23.94 6.81
C ILE A 298 0.93 23.97 7.36
N ARG A 299 0.03 24.67 6.68
CA ARG A 299 -1.40 24.63 6.96
C ARG A 299 -2.05 23.71 5.94
N ALA A 300 -2.77 22.71 6.44
CA ALA A 300 -3.54 21.76 5.64
C ALA A 300 -4.75 22.43 4.98
#